data_AF-A0A226DBK7-F1
#
_entry.id   AF-A0A226DBK7-F1
#
_cell.length_a   1.000
_cell.length_b   1.000
_cell.length_c   1.000
_cell.angle_alpha   90.00
_cell.angle_beta   90.00
_cell.angle_gamma   90.00
#
_symmetry.space_group_name_H-M   'P 1'
#
loop_
_entity.id
_entity.type
_entity.pdbx_description
1 polymer ?
#
loop_
_entity_poly.entity_id
_entity_poly.type
_entity_poly.pdbx_seq_one_letter_code
_entity_poly.pdbx_strand_id
1 'polypeptide(L)'
;NVAPKIFVFLPPTPHGGNMPHIVIPSHNRVQAIQRFAQFSSALYTQSVTWNTKTRLPEPTPFKKLVPFHTMSVLLGAWTSFAFYTVTRWILFNKMDTSDISLTAGILLLLHLSLNTMSATMILTSIRKTEEICLLYVNSRLLSEKVGSENDKHSKNLDPLGLFLHLIIPPILFIPVIATLAPWRITALYHVLPMGMFIIFLCSVTVTCWVIKLRNAIIGYHCFDGKLDSRLVGHAALHFPLMADLNSQSDKLVSSWKVEASTRKAMWTKEVNSYGPIRAYVGPFCFMRRKTRTEIFAGIFYYTASLVITVKV
;
A
#
# COMPACT_ATOMS: atom_id res chain seq x y z
N ASN A 1 -24.31 -24.24 -8.39
CA ASN A 1 -23.88 -25.26 -7.42
C ASN A 1 -22.70 -26.04 -7.97
N VAL A 2 -21.49 -25.51 -7.83
CA VAL A 2 -20.24 -26.20 -8.16
C VAL A 2 -19.53 -26.40 -6.83
N ALA A 3 -19.47 -27.64 -6.36
CA ALA A 3 -18.78 -27.98 -5.11
C ALA A 3 -17.28 -27.68 -5.24
N PRO A 4 -16.62 -27.18 -4.18
CA PRO A 4 -15.17 -27.05 -4.19
C PRO A 4 -14.54 -28.45 -4.27
N LYS A 5 -13.74 -28.71 -5.31
CA LYS A 5 -12.83 -29.86 -5.35
C LYS A 5 -11.77 -29.66 -4.27
N ILE A 6 -12.06 -30.14 -3.07
CA ILE A 6 -11.05 -30.44 -2.05
C ILE A 6 -10.08 -31.42 -2.71
N PHE A 7 -8.77 -31.18 -2.53
CA PHE A 7 -7.72 -32.09 -2.96
C PHE A 7 -8.01 -33.51 -2.42
N VAL A 8 -8.56 -34.37 -3.26
CA VAL A 8 -8.69 -35.80 -2.97
C VAL A 8 -7.28 -36.36 -3.15
N PHE A 9 -6.64 -36.69 -2.03
CA PHE A 9 -5.55 -37.66 -2.02
C PHE A 9 -6.09 -38.92 -2.69
N LEU A 10 -5.60 -39.23 -3.89
CA LEU A 10 -5.91 -40.48 -4.57
C LEU A 10 -5.48 -41.65 -3.64
N PRO A 11 -6.34 -42.66 -3.43
CA PRO A 11 -5.95 -43.83 -2.66
C PRO A 11 -4.79 -44.54 -3.36
N PRO A 12 -3.82 -45.06 -2.60
CA PRO A 12 -2.67 -45.76 -3.17
C PRO A 12 -3.17 -47.02 -3.89
N THR A 13 -2.82 -47.14 -5.17
CA THR A 13 -2.96 -48.39 -5.91
C THR A 13 -2.08 -49.46 -5.24
N PRO A 14 -2.63 -50.61 -4.84
CA PRO A 14 -1.85 -51.68 -4.25
C PRO A 14 -1.18 -52.44 -5.39
N HIS A 15 0.11 -52.22 -5.59
CA HIS A 15 1.11 -53.24 -5.96
C HIS A 15 2.43 -52.57 -6.33
N GLY A 16 3.49 -52.91 -5.59
CA GLY A 16 4.86 -52.47 -5.82
C GLY A 16 5.31 -51.43 -4.80
N GLY A 17 6.00 -51.89 -3.76
CA GLY A 17 6.50 -51.09 -2.65
C GLY A 17 7.59 -50.10 -3.04
N ASN A 18 7.21 -49.02 -3.70
CA ASN A 18 8.00 -47.80 -3.72
C ASN A 18 7.50 -46.93 -2.58
N MET A 19 8.36 -46.68 -1.58
CA MET A 19 8.07 -45.67 -0.57
C MET A 19 7.61 -44.38 -1.26
N PRO A 20 6.55 -43.71 -0.77
CA PRO A 20 6.11 -42.46 -1.33
C PRO A 20 7.29 -41.50 -1.29
N HIS A 21 7.88 -41.25 -2.46
CA HIS A 21 9.00 -40.34 -2.57
C HIS A 21 8.47 -38.97 -2.20
N ILE A 22 8.85 -38.47 -1.02
CA ILE A 22 8.50 -37.13 -0.58
C ILE A 22 9.23 -36.18 -1.53
N VAL A 23 8.54 -35.76 -2.59
CA VAL A 23 9.05 -34.75 -3.51
C VAL A 23 9.02 -33.44 -2.75
N ILE A 24 10.17 -33.04 -2.21
CA ILE A 24 10.35 -31.72 -1.63
C ILE A 24 10.02 -30.73 -2.74
N PRO A 25 9.00 -29.89 -2.56
CA PRO A 25 8.58 -29.01 -3.61
C PRO A 25 9.67 -28.00 -3.94
N SER A 26 9.79 -27.64 -5.22
CA SER A 26 10.83 -26.70 -5.63
C SER A 26 10.54 -25.32 -5.06
N HIS A 27 11.56 -24.69 -4.49
CA HIS A 27 11.49 -23.37 -3.87
C HIS A 27 11.50 -22.23 -4.90
N ASN A 28 10.98 -22.48 -6.09
CA ASN A 28 10.93 -21.50 -7.16
C ASN A 28 9.92 -20.40 -6.80
N ARG A 29 10.29 -19.13 -6.99
CA ARG A 29 9.43 -17.95 -6.82
C ARG A 29 8.07 -18.08 -7.49
N VAL A 30 8.02 -18.62 -8.72
CA VAL A 30 6.76 -18.79 -9.45
C VAL A 30 5.83 -19.76 -8.71
N GLN A 31 6.38 -20.87 -8.19
CA GLN A 31 5.62 -21.82 -7.37
C GLN A 31 5.21 -21.22 -6.03
N ALA A 32 6.06 -20.40 -5.41
CA ALA A 32 5.75 -19.70 -4.17
C ALA A 32 4.51 -18.81 -4.33
N ILE A 33 4.52 -17.97 -5.37
CA ILE A 33 3.41 -17.07 -5.70
C ILE A 33 2.16 -17.87 -6.03
N GLN A 34 2.30 -18.93 -6.83
CA GLN A 34 1.16 -19.77 -7.19
C GLN A 34 0.51 -20.43 -5.97
N ARG A 35 1.30 -20.92 -5.02
CA ARG A 35 0.79 -21.53 -3.78
C ARG A 35 0.14 -20.51 -2.89
N PHE A 36 0.79 -19.36 -2.72
CA PHE A 36 0.20 -18.26 -1.97
C PHE A 36 -1.15 -17.88 -2.56
N ALA A 37 -1.22 -17.68 -3.87
CA ALA A 37 -2.44 -17.36 -4.60
C ALA A 37 -3.54 -18.42 -4.46
N GLN A 38 -3.21 -19.70 -4.66
CA GLN A 38 -4.17 -20.79 -4.49
C GLN A 38 -4.71 -20.83 -3.07
N PHE A 39 -3.83 -20.73 -2.09
CA PHE A 39 -4.21 -20.74 -0.68
C PHE A 39 -5.07 -19.52 -0.32
N SER A 40 -4.62 -18.33 -0.68
CA SER A 40 -5.32 -17.08 -0.35
C SER A 40 -6.65 -16.94 -1.10
N SER A 41 -6.77 -17.51 -2.31
CA SER A 41 -8.04 -17.60 -3.04
C SER A 41 -9.10 -18.45 -2.32
N ALA A 42 -8.68 -19.39 -1.46
CA ALA A 42 -9.58 -20.16 -0.62
C ALA A 42 -10.07 -19.37 0.60
N LEU A 43 -9.27 -18.41 1.08
CA LEU A 43 -9.62 -17.58 2.25
C LEU A 43 -10.48 -16.37 1.86
N TYR A 44 -10.17 -15.71 0.75
CA TYR A 44 -10.89 -14.52 0.30
C TYR A 44 -10.81 -14.37 -1.22
N THR A 45 -11.77 -13.66 -1.79
CA THR A 45 -11.75 -13.37 -3.23
C THR A 45 -10.62 -12.39 -3.56
N GLN A 46 -9.76 -12.75 -4.50
CA GLN A 46 -8.63 -11.93 -4.93
C GLN A 46 -8.92 -11.17 -6.22
N SER A 47 -8.16 -10.10 -6.48
CA SER A 47 -8.19 -9.37 -7.77
C SER A 47 -7.67 -10.21 -8.94
N VAL A 48 -6.80 -11.17 -8.66
CA VAL A 48 -6.25 -12.10 -9.65
C VAL A 48 -6.78 -13.50 -9.34
N THR A 49 -7.37 -14.16 -10.33
CA THR A 49 -7.75 -15.58 -10.24
C THR A 49 -6.77 -16.40 -11.06
N TRP A 50 -6.40 -17.59 -10.57
CA TRP A 50 -5.57 -18.50 -11.35
C TRP A 50 -6.45 -19.47 -12.13
N ASN A 51 -6.32 -19.46 -13.45
CA ASN A 51 -6.99 -20.43 -14.29
C ASN A 51 -6.35 -21.80 -14.08
N THR A 52 -7.14 -22.77 -13.62
CA THR A 52 -6.66 -24.11 -13.27
C THR A 52 -6.17 -24.91 -14.47
N LYS A 53 -6.68 -24.61 -15.68
CA LYS A 53 -6.29 -25.28 -16.92
C LYS A 53 -4.99 -24.72 -17.48
N THR A 54 -4.88 -23.39 -17.58
CA THR A 54 -3.71 -22.73 -18.20
C THR A 54 -2.59 -22.44 -17.19
N ARG A 55 -2.90 -22.47 -15.89
CA ARG A 55 -2.02 -22.01 -14.80
C ARG A 55 -1.51 -20.58 -15.00
N LEU A 56 -2.28 -19.75 -15.72
CA LEU A 56 -1.99 -18.33 -15.90
C LEU A 56 -2.89 -17.49 -14.99
N PRO A 57 -2.40 -16.34 -14.49
CA PRO A 57 -3.24 -15.39 -13.79
C PRO A 57 -4.19 -14.71 -14.79
N GLU A 58 -5.44 -14.60 -14.39
CA GLU A 58 -6.49 -13.88 -15.10
C GLU A 58 -7.12 -12.86 -14.15
N PRO A 59 -7.50 -11.67 -14.63
CA PRO A 59 -8.26 -10.72 -13.84
C PRO A 59 -9.56 -11.36 -13.33
N THR A 60 -9.84 -11.29 -12.04
CA THR A 60 -11.09 -11.79 -11.48
C THR A 60 -12.26 -10.96 -12.00
N PRO A 61 -13.37 -11.57 -12.47
CA PRO A 61 -14.55 -10.82 -12.90
C PRO A 61 -15.10 -9.93 -11.78
N PHE A 62 -15.48 -8.69 -12.11
CA PHE A 62 -15.96 -7.69 -11.14
C PHE A 62 -17.09 -8.21 -10.23
N LYS A 63 -18.01 -9.03 -10.77
CA LYS A 63 -19.11 -9.63 -10.00
C LYS A 63 -18.64 -10.48 -8.81
N LYS A 64 -17.48 -11.13 -8.93
CA LYS A 64 -16.88 -11.93 -7.85
C LYS A 64 -16.06 -11.08 -6.87
N LEU A 65 -15.66 -9.87 -7.28
CA LEU A 65 -14.86 -8.95 -6.46
C LEU A 65 -15.67 -8.15 -5.43
N VAL A 66 -16.99 -8.28 -5.41
CA VAL A 66 -17.85 -7.54 -4.47
C VAL A 66 -17.41 -7.74 -3.01
N PRO A 67 -17.19 -8.97 -2.50
CA PRO A 67 -16.74 -9.16 -1.11
C PRO A 67 -15.38 -8.52 -0.84
N PHE A 68 -14.47 -8.57 -1.81
CA PHE A 68 -13.15 -7.96 -1.69
C PHE A 68 -13.23 -6.43 -1.61
N HIS A 69 -14.06 -5.81 -2.46
CA HIS A 69 -14.31 -4.37 -2.41
C HIS A 69 -14.99 -3.95 -1.11
N THR A 70 -15.99 -4.71 -0.66
CA THR A 70 -16.66 -4.45 0.63
C THR A 70 -15.66 -4.51 1.79
N MET A 71 -14.80 -5.54 1.85
CA MET A 71 -13.76 -5.65 2.87
C MET A 71 -12.74 -4.52 2.78
N SER A 72 -12.36 -4.09 1.57
CA SER A 72 -11.45 -2.96 1.37
C SER A 72 -12.03 -1.63 1.87
N VAL A 73 -13.32 -1.38 1.60
CA VAL A 73 -14.04 -0.20 2.09
C VAL A 73 -14.20 -0.25 3.61
N LEU A 74 -14.55 -1.41 4.18
CA LEU A 74 -14.64 -1.59 5.62
C LEU A 74 -13.28 -1.36 6.31
N LEU A 75 -12.18 -1.85 5.72
CA LEU A 75 -10.84 -1.60 6.23
C LEU A 75 -10.50 -0.10 6.16
N GLY A 76 -10.86 0.58 5.07
CA GLY A 76 -10.69 2.05 4.96
C GLY A 76 -11.49 2.82 6.00
N ALA A 77 -12.74 2.42 6.25
CA ALA A 77 -13.59 3.03 7.27
C ALA A 77 -13.04 2.77 8.67
N TRP A 78 -12.62 1.53 8.97
CA TRP A 78 -12.01 1.15 10.24
C TRP A 78 -10.73 1.93 10.53
N THR A 79 -9.83 2.03 9.55
CA THR A 79 -8.57 2.78 9.70
C THR A 79 -8.81 4.26 9.91
N SER A 80 -9.80 4.84 9.22
CA SER A 80 -10.22 6.24 9.43
C SER A 80 -10.83 6.46 10.82
N PHE A 81 -11.67 5.52 11.30
CA PHE A 81 -12.25 5.57 12.63
C PHE A 81 -11.20 5.41 13.74
N ALA A 82 -10.24 4.50 13.56
CA ALA A 82 -9.12 4.32 14.46
C ALA A 82 -8.27 5.60 14.53
N PHE A 83 -7.96 6.19 13.37
CA PHE A 83 -7.26 7.47 13.30
C PHE A 83 -8.02 8.58 14.03
N TYR A 84 -9.31 8.74 13.76
CA TYR A 84 -10.14 9.74 14.43
C TYR A 84 -10.17 9.55 15.96
N THR A 85 -10.39 8.31 16.43
CA THR A 85 -10.44 7.98 17.86
C THR A 85 -9.13 8.33 18.54
N VAL A 86 -8.02 8.02 17.89
CA VAL A 86 -6.67 8.29 18.36
C VAL A 86 -6.39 9.79 18.39
N THR A 87 -6.66 10.51 17.30
CA THR A 87 -6.45 11.97 17.25
C THR A 87 -7.32 12.65 18.28
N ARG A 88 -8.57 12.21 18.45
CA ARG A 88 -9.45 12.68 19.51
C ARG A 88 -8.88 12.39 20.90
N TRP A 89 -8.36 11.18 21.13
CA TRP A 89 -7.73 10.81 22.40
C TRP A 89 -6.53 11.73 22.70
N ILE A 90 -5.64 11.97 21.73
CA ILE A 90 -4.49 12.87 21.87
C ILE A 90 -4.93 14.33 22.11
N LEU A 91 -5.95 14.82 21.40
CA LEU A 91 -6.37 16.21 21.47
C LEU A 91 -7.22 16.54 22.71
N PHE A 92 -8.05 15.61 23.18
CA PHE A 92 -9.03 15.86 24.23
C PHE A 92 -8.65 15.31 25.60
N ASN A 93 -7.80 14.29 25.69
CA ASN A 93 -7.15 14.02 26.96
C ASN A 93 -6.07 15.08 27.14
N LYS A 94 -6.50 16.20 27.74
CA LYS A 94 -5.60 17.16 28.39
C LYS A 94 -4.82 16.35 29.41
N MET A 95 -3.63 15.94 29.03
CA MET A 95 -2.78 15.04 29.78
C MET A 95 -2.16 15.82 30.92
N ASP A 96 -2.92 15.95 32.01
CA ASP A 96 -2.45 16.57 33.25
C ASP A 96 -1.45 15.66 34.01
N THR A 97 -1.02 14.55 33.42
CA THR A 97 -0.07 13.59 34.00
C THR A 97 0.92 13.11 32.94
N SER A 98 2.21 13.18 33.28
CA SER A 98 3.40 13.23 32.42
C SER A 98 3.72 12.02 31.52
N ASP A 99 2.89 10.98 31.46
CA ASP A 99 3.36 9.67 30.97
C ASP A 99 2.51 9.08 29.84
N ILE A 100 2.16 9.88 28.81
CA ILE A 100 2.08 9.23 27.48
C ILE A 100 3.50 8.83 27.14
N SER A 101 3.79 7.55 27.34
CA SER A 101 5.03 6.97 26.84
C SER A 101 5.17 7.34 25.36
N LEU A 102 6.22 8.08 25.02
CA LEU A 102 6.63 8.37 23.65
C LEU A 102 6.53 7.12 22.76
N THR A 103 6.78 5.94 23.34
CA THR A 103 6.58 4.62 22.73
C THR A 103 5.15 4.38 22.23
N ALA A 104 4.12 4.72 22.99
CA ALA A 104 2.73 4.58 22.57
C ALA A 104 2.43 5.48 21.35
N GLY A 105 2.94 6.71 21.34
CA GLY A 105 2.85 7.62 20.20
C GLY A 105 3.57 7.08 18.96
N ILE A 106 4.77 6.52 19.11
CA ILE A 106 5.55 5.91 18.02
C ILE A 106 4.85 4.66 17.48
N LEU A 107 4.40 3.74 18.35
CA LEU A 107 3.70 2.51 17.95
C LEU A 107 2.42 2.84 17.18
N LEU A 108 1.73 3.90 17.59
CA LEU A 108 0.53 4.38 16.95
C LEU A 108 0.79 4.99 15.57
N LEU A 109 1.82 5.83 15.44
CA LEU A 109 2.24 6.39 14.15
C LEU A 109 2.67 5.27 13.19
N LEU A 110 3.38 4.27 13.71
CA LEU A 110 3.76 3.07 12.97
C LEU A 110 2.53 2.29 12.49
N HIS A 111 1.54 2.10 13.36
CA HIS A 111 0.30 1.43 13.02
C HIS A 111 -0.47 2.17 11.91
N LEU A 112 -0.58 3.50 12.01
CA LEU A 112 -1.24 4.33 11.01
C LEU A 112 -0.52 4.31 9.66
N SER A 113 0.81 4.33 9.66
CA SER A 113 1.59 4.24 8.42
C SER A 113 1.42 2.88 7.73
N LEU A 114 1.45 1.77 8.49
CA LEU A 114 1.19 0.42 7.98
C LEU A 114 -0.21 0.27 7.39
N ASN A 115 -1.22 0.82 8.05
CA ASN A 115 -2.60 0.83 7.55
C ASN A 115 -2.73 1.63 6.24
N THR A 116 -2.06 2.78 6.16
CA THR A 116 -2.05 3.61 4.95
C THR A 116 -1.35 2.90 3.79
N MET A 117 -0.20 2.25 4.05
CA MET A 117 0.49 1.42 3.06
C MET A 117 -0.40 0.26 2.58
N SER A 118 -1.11 -0.41 3.50
CA SER A 118 -2.01 -1.51 3.15
C SER A 118 -3.18 -1.03 2.28
N ALA A 119 -3.83 0.08 2.64
CA ALA A 119 -4.92 0.66 1.86
C ALA A 119 -4.44 1.09 0.45
N THR A 120 -3.27 1.72 0.34
CA THR A 120 -2.70 2.11 -0.95
C THR A 120 -2.31 0.91 -1.82
N MET A 121 -1.77 -0.16 -1.22
CA MET A 121 -1.49 -1.42 -1.93
C MET A 121 -2.77 -2.08 -2.44
N ILE A 122 -3.84 -2.12 -1.65
CA ILE A 122 -5.14 -2.66 -2.04
C ILE A 122 -5.71 -1.86 -3.22
N LEU A 123 -5.74 -0.53 -3.11
CA LEU A 123 -6.25 0.36 -4.17
C LEU A 123 -5.44 0.24 -5.46
N THR A 124 -4.11 0.16 -5.34
CA THR A 124 -3.21 -0.04 -6.49
C THR A 124 -3.48 -1.39 -7.13
N SER A 125 -3.60 -2.45 -6.33
CA SER A 125 -3.88 -3.80 -6.81
C SER A 125 -5.21 -3.85 -7.57
N ILE A 126 -6.25 -3.17 -7.06
CA ILE A 126 -7.54 -3.06 -7.75
C ILE A 126 -7.37 -2.36 -9.10
N ARG A 127 -6.80 -1.15 -9.11
CA ARG A 127 -6.71 -0.31 -10.31
C ARG A 127 -5.78 -0.87 -11.38
N LYS A 128 -4.76 -1.63 -10.97
CA LYS A 128 -3.67 -2.11 -11.83
C LYS A 128 -3.68 -3.63 -12.01
N THR A 129 -4.81 -4.29 -11.75
CA THR A 129 -4.94 -5.76 -11.86
C THR A 129 -4.46 -6.26 -13.22
N GLU A 130 -4.90 -5.63 -14.31
CA GLU A 130 -4.53 -6.04 -15.68
C GLU A 130 -3.02 -5.90 -15.94
N GLU A 131 -2.43 -4.78 -15.52
CA GLU A 131 -0.98 -4.55 -15.63
C GLU A 131 -0.18 -5.56 -14.81
N ILE A 132 -0.66 -5.94 -13.62
CA ILE A 132 -0.03 -6.95 -12.76
C ILE A 132 -0.09 -8.34 -13.43
N CYS A 133 -1.24 -8.71 -14.01
CA CYS A 133 -1.38 -9.96 -14.75
C CYS A 133 -0.43 -10.02 -15.96
N LEU A 134 -0.38 -8.95 -16.75
CA LEU A 134 0.54 -8.84 -17.90
C LEU A 134 2.01 -8.92 -17.48
N LEU A 135 2.38 -8.20 -16.41
CA LEU A 135 3.74 -8.25 -15.86
C LEU A 135 4.12 -9.67 -15.44
N TYR A 136 3.20 -10.39 -14.78
CA TYR A 136 3.42 -11.78 -14.38
C TYR A 136 3.61 -12.69 -15.60
N VAL A 137 2.72 -12.62 -16.58
CA VAL A 137 2.79 -13.44 -17.81
C VAL A 137 4.12 -13.19 -18.53
N ASN A 138 4.50 -11.92 -18.72
CA ASN A 138 5.76 -11.55 -19.37
C ASN A 138 6.98 -12.04 -18.57
N SER A 139 6.95 -11.91 -17.24
CA SER A 139 8.05 -12.39 -16.38
C SER A 139 8.24 -13.91 -16.48
N ARG A 140 7.13 -14.65 -16.62
CA ARG A 140 7.14 -16.10 -16.80
C ARG A 140 7.69 -16.48 -18.16
N LEU A 141 7.20 -15.86 -19.24
CA LEU A 141 7.71 -16.10 -20.60
C LEU A 141 9.21 -15.80 -20.71
N LEU A 142 9.66 -14.72 -20.07
CA LEU A 142 11.09 -14.39 -20.00
C LEU A 142 11.88 -15.45 -19.23
N SER A 143 11.36 -15.91 -18.07
CA SER A 143 11.99 -16.97 -17.29
C SER A 143 12.06 -18.30 -18.05
N GLU A 144 11.05 -18.65 -18.83
CA GLU A 144 11.03 -19.85 -19.66
C GLU A 144 12.06 -19.75 -20.81
N LYS A 145 12.16 -18.57 -21.45
CA LYS A 145 13.14 -18.33 -22.52
C LYS A 145 14.58 -18.34 -22.02
N VAL A 146 14.86 -17.71 -20.87
CA VAL A 146 16.21 -17.64 -20.28
C VAL A 146 16.62 -18.97 -19.64
N GLY A 147 15.66 -19.70 -19.04
CA GLY A 147 15.93 -21.00 -18.41
C GLY A 147 16.35 -22.09 -19.40
N SER A 148 15.80 -22.05 -20.62
CA SER A 148 16.09 -23.06 -21.66
C SER A 148 17.55 -23.11 -22.11
N GLU A 149 18.33 -22.03 -21.95
CA GLU A 149 19.75 -22.00 -22.37
C GLU A 149 20.73 -22.42 -21.26
N ASN A 150 20.34 -22.35 -19.98
CA ASN A 150 21.26 -22.50 -18.85
C ASN A 150 21.02 -23.74 -17.97
N ASP A 151 20.16 -24.67 -18.40
CA ASP A 151 19.65 -25.80 -17.61
C ASP A 151 20.68 -26.87 -17.21
N LYS A 152 21.98 -26.65 -17.47
CA LYS A 152 23.03 -27.59 -17.04
C LYS A 152 23.78 -27.23 -15.77
N HIS A 153 23.72 -26.00 -15.21
CA HIS A 153 24.75 -25.66 -14.21
C HIS A 153 24.48 -24.81 -12.96
N SER A 154 23.25 -24.60 -12.47
CA SER A 154 23.14 -24.32 -11.03
C SER A 154 21.78 -24.62 -10.41
N LYS A 155 21.77 -25.51 -9.42
CA LYS A 155 20.70 -25.64 -8.41
C LYS A 155 20.81 -24.52 -7.37
N ASN A 156 21.05 -23.29 -7.79
CA ASN A 156 21.12 -22.17 -6.85
C ASN A 156 19.70 -21.89 -6.32
N LEU A 157 19.56 -21.97 -5.00
CA LEU A 157 18.34 -21.61 -4.29
C LEU A 157 17.95 -20.17 -4.68
N ASP A 158 16.74 -19.97 -5.22
CA ASP A 158 16.23 -18.61 -5.48
C ASP A 158 15.90 -17.96 -4.13
N PRO A 159 16.72 -17.02 -3.63
CA PRO A 159 16.54 -16.45 -2.31
C PRO A 159 15.20 -15.70 -2.20
N LEU A 160 14.66 -15.18 -3.31
CA LEU A 160 13.33 -14.56 -3.27
C LEU A 160 12.22 -15.61 -3.16
N GLY A 161 12.38 -16.76 -3.83
CA GLY A 161 11.44 -17.87 -3.70
C GLY A 161 11.37 -18.40 -2.27
N LEU A 162 12.53 -18.53 -1.62
CA LEU A 162 12.61 -18.90 -0.20
C LEU A 162 11.98 -17.84 0.71
N PHE A 163 12.27 -16.56 0.47
CA PHE A 163 11.73 -15.44 1.23
C PHE A 163 10.20 -15.36 1.14
N LEU A 164 9.64 -15.51 -0.06
CA LEU A 164 8.19 -15.55 -0.25
C LEU A 164 7.57 -16.73 0.52
N HIS A 165 8.18 -17.91 0.46
CA HIS A 165 7.71 -19.06 1.24
C HIS A 165 7.78 -18.81 2.75
N LEU A 166 8.77 -18.06 3.25
CA LEU A 166 8.90 -17.72 4.67
C LEU A 166 7.83 -16.71 5.14
N ILE A 167 7.37 -15.82 4.26
CA ILE A 167 6.39 -14.77 4.58
C ILE A 167 4.95 -15.31 4.60
N ILE A 168 4.66 -16.37 3.85
CA ILE A 168 3.31 -16.93 3.77
C ILE A 168 2.79 -17.36 5.16
N PRO A 169 3.49 -18.20 5.95
CA PRO A 169 2.98 -18.67 7.23
C PRO A 169 2.65 -17.54 8.22
N PRO A 170 3.54 -16.56 8.49
CA PRO A 170 3.23 -15.45 9.40
C PRO A 170 1.93 -14.73 9.05
N ILE A 171 1.71 -14.38 7.77
CA ILE A 171 0.48 -13.66 7.34
C ILE A 171 -0.78 -14.46 7.70
N LEU A 172 -0.70 -15.78 7.70
CA LEU A 172 -1.82 -16.68 7.99
C LEU A 172 -2.01 -16.92 9.48
N PHE A 173 -0.91 -17.07 10.22
CA PHE A 173 -0.95 -17.34 11.65
C PHE A 173 -1.22 -16.09 12.48
N ILE A 174 -0.87 -14.89 12.02
CA ILE A 174 -1.08 -13.64 12.77
C ILE A 174 -2.57 -13.41 13.12
N PRO A 175 -3.54 -13.49 12.18
CA PRO A 175 -4.95 -13.33 12.52
C PRO A 175 -5.46 -14.41 13.49
N VAL A 176 -4.98 -15.65 13.34
CA VAL A 176 -5.35 -16.76 14.22
C VAL A 176 -4.81 -16.54 15.64
N ILE A 177 -3.54 -16.14 15.76
CA ILE A 177 -2.93 -15.80 17.05
C ILE A 177 -3.63 -14.59 17.68
N ALA A 178 -3.95 -13.56 16.89
CA ALA A 178 -4.63 -12.35 17.35
C ALA A 178 -6.09 -12.59 17.78
N THR A 179 -6.76 -13.59 17.22
CA THR A 179 -8.13 -13.96 17.64
C THR A 179 -8.16 -14.92 18.82
N LEU A 180 -7.08 -15.69 19.04
CA LEU A 180 -6.90 -16.55 20.22
C LEU A 180 -6.30 -15.78 21.43
N ALA A 181 -5.66 -14.64 21.15
CA ALA A 181 -5.07 -13.72 22.11
C ALA A 181 -5.99 -13.17 23.22
N PRO A 182 -7.31 -12.98 23.07
CA PRO A 182 -8.16 -12.44 24.12
C PRO A 182 -8.13 -13.23 25.44
N TRP A 183 -7.60 -14.46 25.43
CA TRP A 183 -7.47 -15.30 26.61
C TRP A 183 -6.18 -15.06 27.44
N ARG A 184 -5.23 -14.22 27.00
CA ARG A 184 -3.98 -13.89 27.74
C ARG A 184 -3.57 -12.41 27.61
N ILE A 185 -4.45 -11.51 28.06
CA ILE A 185 -4.32 -10.04 27.92
C ILE A 185 -3.01 -9.46 28.51
N THR A 186 -2.44 -10.05 29.56
CA THR A 186 -1.21 -9.57 30.20
C THR A 186 0.07 -9.86 29.38
N ALA A 187 0.12 -10.99 28.68
CA ALA A 187 1.27 -11.32 27.81
C ALA A 187 1.22 -10.54 26.49
N LEU A 188 0.03 -10.16 26.04
CA LEU A 188 -0.16 -9.45 24.77
C LEU A 188 0.46 -8.06 24.75
N TYR A 189 0.49 -7.35 25.88
CA TYR A 189 1.10 -6.02 25.93
C TYR A 189 2.60 -6.04 25.60
N HIS A 190 3.29 -7.17 25.79
CA HIS A 190 4.71 -7.33 25.44
C HIS A 190 4.92 -8.05 24.11
N VAL A 191 4.07 -9.03 23.78
CA VAL A 191 4.20 -9.81 22.55
C VAL A 191 3.67 -9.06 21.32
N LEU A 192 2.63 -8.23 21.46
CA LEU A 192 2.02 -7.52 20.34
C LEU A 192 2.92 -6.42 19.74
N PRO A 193 3.65 -5.61 20.53
CA PRO A 193 4.65 -4.68 19.99
C PRO A 193 5.78 -5.41 19.28
N MET A 194 6.26 -6.53 19.85
CA MET A 194 7.31 -7.36 19.23
C MET A 194 6.83 -8.01 17.93
N GLY A 195 5.60 -8.52 17.89
CA GLY A 195 4.99 -9.07 16.68
C GLY A 195 4.79 -8.02 15.60
N MET A 196 4.24 -6.85 15.97
CA MET A 196 4.10 -5.71 15.05
C MET A 196 5.45 -5.18 14.57
N PHE A 197 6.48 -5.21 15.41
CA PHE A 197 7.85 -4.83 15.06
C PHE A 197 8.49 -5.85 14.10
N ILE A 198 8.29 -7.15 14.31
CA ILE A 198 8.75 -8.20 13.39
C ILE A 198 8.03 -8.08 12.04
N ILE A 199 6.71 -7.84 12.04
CA ILE A 199 5.93 -7.61 10.80
C ILE A 199 6.41 -6.34 10.10
N PHE A 200 6.72 -5.29 10.85
CA PHE A 200 7.30 -4.05 10.32
C PHE A 200 8.68 -4.30 9.72
N LEU A 201 9.58 -5.00 10.42
CA LEU A 201 10.89 -5.39 9.90
C LEU A 201 10.75 -6.27 8.66
N CYS A 202 9.80 -7.22 8.64
CA CYS A 202 9.47 -8.00 7.44
C CYS A 202 8.97 -7.11 6.31
N SER A 203 8.06 -6.16 6.57
CA SER A 203 7.55 -5.22 5.57
C SER A 203 8.65 -4.30 5.02
N VAL A 204 9.50 -3.75 5.89
CA VAL A 204 10.65 -2.92 5.53
C VAL A 204 11.66 -3.73 4.75
N THR A 205 11.99 -4.95 5.17
CA THR A 205 12.90 -5.82 4.42
C THR A 205 12.32 -6.24 3.08
N VAL A 206 11.02 -6.56 2.98
CA VAL A 206 10.32 -6.79 1.70
C VAL A 206 10.41 -5.54 0.83
N THR A 207 10.15 -4.36 1.37
CA THR A 207 10.18 -3.10 0.62
C THR A 207 11.59 -2.77 0.14
N CYS A 208 12.61 -2.92 1.01
CA CYS A 208 14.02 -2.79 0.66
C CYS A 208 14.44 -3.84 -0.38
N TRP A 209 13.94 -5.08 -0.28
CA TRP A 209 14.19 -6.12 -1.28
C TRP A 209 13.51 -5.81 -2.60
N VAL A 210 12.26 -5.34 -2.61
CA VAL A 210 11.55 -4.91 -3.82
C VAL A 210 12.27 -3.73 -4.47
N ILE A 211 12.78 -2.78 -3.68
CA ILE A 211 13.60 -1.66 -4.18
C ILE A 211 14.93 -2.18 -4.75
N LYS A 212 15.61 -3.11 -4.07
CA LYS A 212 16.88 -3.70 -4.51
C LYS A 212 16.71 -4.59 -5.74
N LEU A 213 15.60 -5.34 -5.83
CA LEU A 213 15.21 -6.18 -6.96
C LEU A 213 14.75 -5.32 -8.14
N ARG A 214 14.05 -4.21 -7.86
CA ARG A 214 13.75 -3.17 -8.84
C ARG A 214 15.02 -2.53 -9.35
N ASN A 215 16.03 -2.27 -8.52
CA ASN A 215 17.35 -1.77 -8.96
C ASN A 215 18.18 -2.84 -9.68
N ALA A 216 17.97 -4.13 -9.42
CA ALA A 216 18.62 -5.22 -10.17
C ALA A 216 17.99 -5.43 -11.55
N ILE A 217 16.66 -5.27 -11.67
CA ILE A 217 15.93 -5.36 -12.95
C ILE A 217 16.04 -4.05 -13.74
N ILE A 218 16.10 -2.90 -13.07
CA ILE A 218 16.33 -1.56 -13.66
C ILE A 218 17.83 -1.26 -13.84
N GLY A 219 18.73 -2.06 -13.27
CA GLY A 219 20.16 -2.00 -13.58
C GLY A 219 20.46 -2.22 -15.07
N TYR A 220 19.53 -2.86 -15.78
CA TYR A 220 19.57 -3.00 -17.24
C TYR A 220 18.83 -1.88 -18.01
N HIS A 221 18.06 -1.02 -17.33
CA HIS A 221 17.31 0.09 -17.95
C HIS A 221 17.32 1.39 -17.10
N CYS A 222 18.52 1.89 -16.80
CA CYS A 222 18.82 3.24 -16.30
C CYS A 222 18.81 3.45 -14.78
N PHE A 223 20.01 3.76 -14.26
CA PHE A 223 20.28 5.03 -13.55
C PHE A 223 19.05 5.94 -13.38
N ASP A 224 18.58 6.13 -12.14
CA ASP A 224 18.41 7.46 -11.50
C ASP A 224 17.68 7.32 -10.13
N GLY A 225 18.22 7.96 -9.10
CA GLY A 225 17.77 7.93 -7.71
C GLY A 225 16.46 8.69 -7.48
N LYS A 226 15.33 8.12 -7.93
CA LYS A 226 14.02 8.79 -7.85
C LYS A 226 12.93 7.95 -7.21
N LEU A 227 13.06 7.68 -5.91
CA LEU A 227 11.88 7.42 -5.07
C LEU A 227 11.67 8.53 -4.03
N ASP A 228 12.72 9.08 -3.42
CA ASP A 228 12.61 10.21 -2.49
C ASP A 228 12.25 11.53 -3.19
N SER A 229 12.73 11.74 -4.42
CA SER A 229 12.39 12.91 -5.23
C SER A 229 10.98 12.88 -5.82
N ARG A 230 10.22 11.77 -5.72
CA ARG A 230 8.84 11.71 -6.23
C ARG A 230 7.82 12.26 -5.24
N LEU A 231 8.01 12.05 -3.94
CA LEU A 231 7.15 12.66 -2.91
C LEU A 231 7.44 14.17 -2.79
N VAL A 232 8.71 14.56 -2.74
CA VAL A 232 9.13 15.97 -2.80
C VAL A 232 8.76 16.59 -4.15
N GLY A 233 8.90 15.84 -5.24
CA GLY A 233 8.54 16.28 -6.60
C GLY A 233 7.05 16.47 -6.82
N HIS A 234 6.19 15.59 -6.27
CA HIS A 234 4.73 15.79 -6.33
C HIS A 234 4.32 17.04 -5.56
N ALA A 235 4.84 17.25 -4.35
CA ALA A 235 4.60 18.50 -3.63
C ALA A 235 5.14 19.72 -4.40
N ALA A 236 6.32 19.61 -5.00
CA ALA A 236 6.91 20.67 -5.81
C ALA A 236 6.12 20.97 -7.11
N LEU A 237 5.40 20.00 -7.67
CA LEU A 237 4.60 20.16 -8.89
C LEU A 237 3.17 20.64 -8.62
N HIS A 238 2.52 20.11 -7.58
CA HIS A 238 1.12 20.43 -7.28
C HIS A 238 0.95 21.84 -6.69
N PHE A 239 1.90 22.32 -5.88
CA PHE A 239 1.80 23.65 -5.28
C PHE A 239 1.83 24.79 -6.31
N PRO A 240 2.75 24.81 -7.31
CA PRO A 240 2.69 25.78 -8.40
C PRO A 240 1.41 25.72 -9.21
N LEU A 241 0.91 24.51 -9.50
CA LEU A 241 -0.33 24.34 -10.27
C LEU A 241 -1.55 24.93 -9.54
N MET A 242 -1.66 24.68 -8.22
CA MET A 242 -2.75 25.23 -7.41
C MET A 242 -2.64 26.74 -7.22
N ALA A 243 -1.42 27.27 -7.09
CA ALA A 243 -1.20 28.71 -7.04
C ALA A 243 -1.54 29.39 -8.38
N ASP A 244 -1.24 28.73 -9.50
CA ASP A 244 -1.55 29.25 -10.83
C ASP A 244 -3.06 29.21 -11.10
N LEU A 245 -3.75 28.13 -10.73
CA LEU A 245 -5.21 28.01 -10.78
C LEU A 245 -5.91 29.13 -10.01
N ASN A 246 -5.47 29.45 -8.78
CA ASN A 246 -6.01 30.57 -8.03
C ASN A 246 -5.85 31.89 -8.83
N SER A 247 -4.65 32.14 -9.36
CA SER A 247 -4.37 33.37 -10.12
C SER A 247 -5.12 33.48 -11.46
N GLN A 248 -5.33 32.35 -12.14
CA GLN A 248 -6.12 32.29 -13.37
C GLN A 248 -7.61 32.49 -13.07
N SER A 249 -8.11 31.93 -11.95
CA SER A 249 -9.48 32.15 -11.52
C SER A 249 -9.76 33.62 -11.18
N ASP A 250 -8.82 34.31 -10.54
CA ASP A 250 -8.93 35.76 -10.26
C ASP A 250 -9.05 36.56 -11.57
N LYS A 251 -8.20 36.24 -12.55
CA LYS A 251 -8.23 36.90 -13.87
C LYS A 251 -9.54 36.64 -14.61
N LEU A 252 -10.01 35.40 -14.61
CA LEU A 252 -11.26 35.00 -15.25
C LEU A 252 -12.47 35.72 -14.63
N VAL A 253 -12.54 35.76 -13.29
CA VAL A 253 -13.60 36.49 -12.59
C VAL A 253 -13.52 37.98 -12.89
N SER A 254 -12.31 38.56 -12.99
CA SER A 254 -12.15 39.96 -13.37
C SER A 254 -12.61 40.24 -14.81
N SER A 255 -12.29 39.37 -15.77
CA SER A 255 -12.70 39.54 -17.16
C SER A 255 -14.20 39.39 -17.33
N TRP A 256 -14.82 38.44 -16.62
CA TRP A 256 -16.27 38.29 -16.62
C TRP A 256 -16.99 39.49 -16.03
N LYS A 257 -16.45 40.13 -14.99
CA LYS A 257 -17.03 41.36 -14.43
C LYS A 257 -16.97 42.54 -15.41
N VAL A 258 -15.88 42.67 -16.15
CA VAL A 258 -15.73 43.71 -17.20
C VAL A 258 -16.67 43.43 -18.37
N GLU A 259 -16.81 42.17 -18.79
CA GLU A 259 -17.76 41.82 -19.85
C GLU A 259 -19.21 42.00 -19.37
N ALA A 260 -19.50 41.68 -18.10
CA ALA A 260 -20.85 41.76 -17.57
C ALA A 260 -21.38 43.18 -17.49
N SER A 261 -20.52 44.17 -17.20
CA SER A 261 -20.93 45.57 -17.19
C SER A 261 -21.43 46.08 -18.55
N THR A 262 -21.08 45.39 -19.65
CA THR A 262 -21.51 45.73 -21.01
C THR A 262 -22.78 44.99 -21.47
N ARG A 263 -23.21 43.93 -20.76
CA ARG A 263 -24.36 43.09 -21.11
C ARG A 263 -25.60 43.42 -20.25
N LYS A 264 -26.77 42.87 -20.63
CA LYS A 264 -28.07 43.09 -19.95
C LYS A 264 -28.01 42.82 -18.43
N ALA A 265 -28.75 43.63 -17.66
CA ALA A 265 -28.75 43.66 -16.19
C ALA A 265 -29.03 42.33 -15.46
N MET A 266 -29.59 41.33 -16.13
CA MET A 266 -29.81 40.02 -15.53
C MET A 266 -28.50 39.22 -15.36
N TRP A 267 -27.56 39.36 -16.31
CA TRP A 267 -26.32 38.60 -16.33
C TRP A 267 -25.29 39.12 -15.30
N THR A 268 -25.33 40.43 -15.00
CA THR A 268 -24.49 41.04 -13.96
C THR A 268 -24.75 40.48 -12.57
N LYS A 269 -26.00 40.14 -12.24
CA LYS A 269 -26.34 39.59 -10.92
C LYS A 269 -25.75 38.21 -10.70
N GLU A 270 -25.76 37.37 -11.74
CA GLU A 270 -25.21 36.02 -11.68
C GLU A 270 -23.67 36.04 -11.65
N VAL A 271 -23.04 36.83 -12.53
CA VAL A 271 -21.58 36.99 -12.55
C VAL A 271 -21.04 37.57 -11.23
N ASN A 272 -21.78 38.48 -10.58
CA ASN A 272 -21.39 39.04 -9.29
C ASN A 272 -21.47 38.04 -8.13
N SER A 273 -22.18 36.92 -8.29
CA SER A 273 -22.25 35.87 -7.27
C SER A 273 -21.03 34.94 -7.27
N TYR A 274 -20.27 34.90 -8.37
CA TYR A 274 -19.06 34.07 -8.46
C TYR A 274 -17.85 34.77 -7.85
N GLY A 275 -17.28 34.14 -6.84
CA GLY A 275 -15.97 34.51 -6.26
C GLY A 275 -14.83 33.73 -6.92
N PRO A 276 -13.59 34.25 -6.85
CA PRO A 276 -12.43 33.49 -7.29
C PRO A 276 -12.26 32.22 -6.46
N ILE A 277 -11.76 31.16 -7.11
CA ILE A 277 -11.54 29.88 -6.46
C ILE A 277 -10.37 30.04 -5.50
N ARG A 278 -10.59 29.66 -4.23
CA ARG A 278 -9.58 29.76 -3.19
C ARG A 278 -9.20 28.39 -2.63
N ALA A 279 -8.01 27.92 -2.95
CA ALA A 279 -7.43 26.73 -2.31
C ALA A 279 -6.82 27.07 -0.94
N TYR A 280 -7.19 26.31 0.10
CA TYR A 280 -6.70 26.45 1.47
C TYR A 280 -5.81 25.26 1.87
N VAL A 281 -4.72 25.51 2.60
CA VAL A 281 -3.89 24.46 3.23
C VAL A 281 -4.38 24.25 4.65
N GLY A 282 -5.39 23.38 4.80
CA GLY A 282 -6.02 23.15 6.10
C GLY A 282 -6.57 24.43 6.73
N PRO A 283 -6.61 24.53 8.07
CA PRO A 283 -7.09 25.73 8.77
C PRO A 283 -6.07 26.89 8.79
N PHE A 284 -4.87 26.71 8.24
CA PHE A 284 -3.74 27.58 8.54
C PHE A 284 -3.65 28.81 7.63
N CYS A 285 -3.75 28.63 6.31
CA CYS A 285 -3.59 29.73 5.39
C CYS A 285 -4.15 29.44 3.98
N PHE A 286 -4.50 30.52 3.29
CA PHE A 286 -4.83 30.53 1.87
C PHE A 286 -3.56 30.35 1.02
N MET A 287 -3.59 29.48 0.00
CA MET A 287 -2.44 29.25 -0.89
C MET A 287 -2.15 30.47 -1.77
N ARG A 288 -1.09 31.20 -1.43
CA ARG A 288 -0.43 32.21 -2.29
C ARG A 288 0.89 31.67 -2.83
N ARG A 289 1.42 32.33 -3.87
CA ARG A 289 2.75 32.00 -4.44
C ARG A 289 3.87 31.96 -3.38
N LYS A 290 3.76 32.78 -2.33
CA LYS A 290 4.69 32.86 -1.19
C LYS A 290 4.41 31.84 -0.07
N THR A 291 3.20 31.27 -0.02
CA THR A 291 2.83 30.27 1.00
C THR A 291 3.71 29.04 0.94
N ARG A 292 4.22 28.67 -0.23
CA ARG A 292 5.20 27.57 -0.38
C ARG A 292 6.44 27.81 0.47
N THR A 293 7.06 28.98 0.34
CA THR A 293 8.27 29.32 1.09
C THR A 293 8.01 29.43 2.58
N GLU A 294 6.84 29.92 2.97
CA GLU A 294 6.45 30.05 4.39
C GLU A 294 6.20 28.68 5.04
N ILE A 295 5.52 27.75 4.34
CA ILE A 295 5.30 26.39 4.84
C ILE A 295 6.64 25.65 4.96
N PHE A 296 7.49 25.69 3.94
CA PHE A 296 8.79 25.01 4.02
C PHE A 296 9.68 25.63 5.09
N ALA A 297 9.74 26.96 5.21
CA ALA A 297 10.46 27.63 6.29
C ALA A 297 9.92 27.19 7.67
N GLY A 298 8.59 27.08 7.83
CA GLY A 298 7.97 26.59 9.06
C GLY A 298 8.36 25.15 9.36
N ILE A 299 8.29 24.23 8.39
CA ILE A 299 8.69 22.82 8.56
C ILE A 299 10.17 22.75 8.95
N PHE A 300 11.05 23.47 8.25
CA PHE A 300 12.48 23.51 8.56
C PHE A 300 12.73 24.06 9.96
N TYR A 301 12.08 25.17 10.32
CA TYR A 301 12.19 25.80 11.63
C TYR A 301 11.77 24.84 12.74
N TYR A 302 10.56 24.27 12.67
CA TYR A 302 10.07 23.34 13.70
C TYR A 302 10.87 22.05 13.77
N THR A 303 11.34 21.54 12.63
CA THR A 303 12.21 20.35 12.62
C THR A 303 13.55 20.65 13.29
N ALA A 304 14.17 21.80 12.98
CA ALA A 304 15.41 22.22 13.60
C ALA A 304 15.24 22.47 15.10
N SER A 305 14.17 23.16 15.51
CA SER A 305 13.82 23.36 16.92
C SER A 305 13.63 22.04 17.66
N LEU A 306 12.88 21.09 17.07
CA LEU A 306 12.67 19.76 17.66
C LEU A 306 14.00 19.01 17.85
N VAL A 307 14.89 19.05 16.86
CA VAL A 307 16.22 18.42 16.93
C VAL A 307 17.09 19.04 18.01
N ILE A 308 17.02 20.36 18.20
CA ILE A 308 17.76 21.08 19.25
C ILE A 308 17.21 20.72 20.63
N THR A 309 15.88 20.71 20.81
CA THR A 309 15.23 20.42 22.10
C THR A 309 15.48 18.99 22.59
N VAL A 310 15.66 18.02 21.69
CA VAL A 310 15.94 16.61 22.08
C VAL A 310 17.39 16.39 22.54
N LYS A 311 18.31 17.33 22.26
CA LYS A 311 19.73 17.21 22.60
C LYS A 311 20.16 17.93 23.89
N VAL A 312 19.23 18.63 24.54
CA VAL A 312 19.45 19.35 25.81
C VAL A 312 18.69 18.62 26.91
#